data_AF-A0A1I5MMC0-F1
#
_entry.id   AF-A0A1I5MMC0-F1
#
_cell.length_a   1.000
_cell.length_b   1.000
_cell.length_c   1.000
_cell.angle_alpha   90.00
_cell.angle_beta   90.00
_cell.angle_gamma   90.00
#
_symmetry.space_group_name_H-M   'P 1'
#
loop_
_entity.id
_entity.type
_entity.pdbx_description
1 polymer ?
#
loop_
_entity_poly.entity_id
_entity_poly.type
_entity_poly.pdbx_seq_one_letter_code
_entity_poly.pdbx_strand_id
1 'polypeptide(L)' 'MSTFTKERAEKHLNAWLDAELAVTTGQSYSTANRSLTRANLPEIRKQITFWRMELAKAEGKGKRKVTRVIPRDM' A
#
# COMPACT_ATOMS: atom_id res chain seq x y z
N MET A 1 -9.84 -14.69 -3.34
CA MET A 1 -8.80 -14.83 -4.38
C MET A 1 -8.24 -13.46 -4.65
N SER A 2 -6.92 -13.28 -4.58
CA SER A 2 -6.29 -12.04 -5.02
C SER A 2 -6.43 -11.95 -6.54
N THR A 3 -6.93 -10.82 -7.06
CA THR A 3 -7.15 -10.63 -8.50
C THR A 3 -5.85 -10.39 -9.27
N PHE A 4 -4.73 -10.24 -8.56
CA PHE A 4 -3.41 -9.95 -9.11
C PHE A 4 -2.39 -11.04 -8.74
N THR A 5 -1.46 -11.32 -9.66
CA THR A 5 -0.32 -12.20 -9.41
C THR A 5 0.68 -11.53 -8.45
N LYS A 6 1.34 -12.31 -7.59
CA LYS A 6 2.34 -11.83 -6.61
C LYS A 6 3.39 -10.92 -7.26
N GLU A 7 3.93 -11.37 -8.39
CA GLU A 7 4.96 -10.65 -9.15
C GLU A 7 4.48 -9.27 -9.64
N ARG A 8 3.21 -9.14 -10.04
CA ARG A 8 2.65 -7.87 -10.49
C ARG A 8 2.48 -6.90 -9.32
N ALA A 9 2.06 -7.39 -8.15
CA ALA A 9 1.95 -6.57 -6.94
C ALA A 9 3.31 -6.06 -6.47
N GLU A 10 4.36 -6.89 -6.53
CA GLU A 10 5.74 -6.49 -6.18
C GLU A 10 6.30 -5.44 -7.15
N LYS A 11 6.10 -5.61 -8.45
CA LYS A 11 6.51 -4.63 -9.48
C LYS A 11 5.85 -3.27 -9.25
N HIS A 12 4.54 -3.25 -8.98
CA HIS A 12 3.84 -2.01 -8.67
C HIS A 12 4.33 -1.39 -7.36
N LEU A 13 4.49 -2.18 -6.29
CA LEU A 13 4.99 -1.69 -5.00
C LEU A 13 6.36 -1.01 -5.14
N ASN A 14 7.29 -1.62 -5.87
CA ASN A 14 8.62 -1.05 -6.12
C ASN A 14 8.54 0.27 -6.90
N ALA A 15 7.69 0.35 -7.93
CA ALA A 15 7.49 1.60 -8.67
C ALA A 15 6.93 2.74 -7.80
N TRP A 16 6.05 2.42 -6.84
CA TRP A 16 5.52 3.42 -5.91
C TRP A 16 6.53 3.86 -4.84
N LEU A 17 7.42 2.96 -4.40
CA LEU A 17 8.52 3.31 -3.48
C LEU A 17 9.55 4.21 -4.17
N ASP A 18 9.88 3.93 -5.43
CA ASP A 18 10.77 4.79 -6.23
C ASP A 18 10.15 6.17 -6.45
N ALA A 19 8.84 6.22 -6.74
CA ALA A 19 8.09 7.47 -6.83
C ALA A 19 8.07 8.25 -5.50
N GLU A 20 7.92 7.59 -4.35
CA GLU A 20 8.03 8.24 -3.03
C GLU A 20 9.41 8.87 -2.84
N LEU A 21 10.48 8.15 -3.18
CA LEU A 21 11.85 8.64 -3.09
C LEU A 21 12.09 9.83 -4.01
N ALA A 22 11.62 9.77 -5.26
CA ALA A 22 11.70 10.88 -6.21
C ALA A 22 10.91 12.11 -5.75
N VAL A 23 9.75 11.93 -5.11
CA VAL A 23 8.96 13.03 -4.54
C VAL A 23 9.64 13.63 -3.31
N THR A 24 10.19 12.81 -2.41
CA THR A 24 10.90 13.30 -1.22
C THR A 24 12.19 14.04 -1.60
N THR A 25 12.93 13.53 -2.58
CA THR A 25 14.14 14.20 -3.10
C THR A 25 13.80 15.45 -3.92
N GLY A 26 12.70 15.42 -4.68
CA GLY A 26 12.19 16.57 -5.43
C GLY A 26 11.50 17.64 -4.56
N GLN A 27 11.02 17.29 -3.36
CA GLN A 27 10.39 18.22 -2.42
C GLN A 27 11.34 19.30 -1.93
N SER A 28 12.64 19.00 -1.83
CA SER A 28 13.66 19.99 -1.47
C SER A 28 13.80 21.11 -2.51
N TYR A 29 13.21 20.99 -3.69
CA TYR A 29 13.32 21.97 -4.79
C TYR A 29 12.10 22.89 -4.95
N SER A 30 11.06 22.75 -4.12
CA SER A 30 9.88 23.64 -4.19
C SER A 30 10.10 24.92 -3.38
N THR A 31 11.11 25.70 -3.78
CA THR A 31 11.12 27.15 -3.55
C THR A 31 10.46 27.80 -4.77
N ALA A 32 9.53 28.71 -4.53
CA ALA A 32 8.82 29.54 -5.52
C ALA A 32 7.62 28.90 -6.28
N ASN A 33 6.49 28.93 -5.60
CA ASN A 33 5.24 29.52 -6.11
C ASN A 33 4.57 28.93 -7.39
N ARG A 34 4.67 27.62 -7.63
CA ARG A 34 3.75 26.92 -8.55
C ARG A 34 3.36 25.56 -7.98
N SER A 35 2.10 25.41 -7.58
CA SER A 35 1.53 24.15 -7.08
C SER A 35 1.36 23.16 -8.23
N LEU A 36 2.46 22.55 -8.67
CA LEU A 36 2.40 21.40 -9.58
C LEU A 36 1.95 20.20 -8.75
N THR A 37 0.71 19.74 -8.95
CA THR A 37 0.12 18.55 -8.33
C THR A 37 0.79 17.27 -8.84
N ARG A 38 2.11 17.15 -8.66
CA ARG A 38 2.86 15.90 -8.86
C ARG A 38 2.49 14.98 -7.70
N ALA A 39 1.53 14.08 -7.91
CA ALA A 39 1.13 12.99 -7.03
C ALA A 39 1.24 13.32 -5.54
N ASN A 40 0.14 13.80 -4.94
CA ASN A 40 0.09 14.10 -3.52
C ASN A 40 0.71 12.94 -2.73
N LEU A 41 1.81 13.16 -2.02
CA LEU A 41 2.43 12.19 -1.11
C LEU A 41 1.43 11.32 -0.30
N PRO A 42 0.29 11.84 0.19
CA PRO A 42 -0.74 11.00 0.81
C PRO A 42 -1.35 9.93 -0.11
N GLU A 43 -1.48 10.18 -1.41
CA GLU A 43 -1.98 9.24 -2.42
C GLU A 43 -0.96 8.14 -2.71
N ILE A 44 0.33 8.49 -2.83
CA ILE A 44 1.43 7.52 -2.95
C ILE A 44 1.43 6.56 -1.75
N ARG A 45 1.35 7.11 -0.53
CA ARG A 45 1.29 6.31 0.70
C ARG A 45 0.06 5.40 0.78
N LYS A 46 -1.11 5.88 0.34
CA LYS A 46 -2.33 5.05 0.23
C LYS A 46 -2.12 3.88 -0.72
N GLN A 47 -1.50 4.15 -1.87
CA GLN A 47 -1.27 3.14 -2.89
C GLN A 47 -0.22 2.10 -2.47
N ILE A 48 0.86 2.50 -1.79
CA ILE A 48 1.84 1.59 -1.16
C ILE A 48 1.13 0.67 -0.15
N THR A 49 0.27 1.23 0.69
CA THR A 49 -0.49 0.47 1.69
C THR A 49 -1.42 -0.55 1.03
N PHE A 50 -2.12 -0.14 -0.03
CA PHE A 50 -2.98 -1.02 -0.82
C PHE A 50 -2.22 -2.22 -1.40
N TRP A 51 -1.10 -1.99 -2.08
CA TRP A 51 -0.30 -3.07 -2.68
C TRP A 51 0.31 -3.99 -1.63
N ARG A 52 0.73 -3.46 -0.47
CA ARG A 52 1.17 -4.29 0.67
C ARG A 52 0.06 -5.21 1.18
N MET A 53 -1.17 -4.71 1.29
CA MET A 53 -2.31 -5.53 1.71
C MET A 53 -2.66 -6.60 0.68
N GLU A 54 -2.65 -6.26 -0.61
CA GLU A 54 -2.89 -7.23 -1.68
C GLU A 54 -1.81 -8.32 -1.74
N LEU A 55 -0.54 -7.96 -1.52
CA LEU A 55 0.56 -8.92 -1.41
C LEU A 55 0.36 -9.84 -0.19
N ALA A 56 0.00 -9.29 0.98
CA ALA A 56 -0.25 -10.08 2.18
C ALA A 56 -1.44 -11.04 2.03
N LYS A 57 -2.48 -10.63 1.29
CA LYS A 57 -3.61 -11.50 0.91
C LYS A 57 -3.18 -12.59 -0.06
N ALA A 58 -2.34 -12.26 -1.05
CA ALA A 58 -1.80 -13.21 -2.01
C ALA A 58 -0.86 -14.24 -1.37
N GLU A 59 -0.09 -13.84 -0.36
CA GLU A 59 0.77 -14.75 0.43
C GLU A 59 -0.01 -15.62 1.43
N GLY A 60 -1.34 -15.47 1.54
CA GLY A 60 -2.16 -16.31 2.42
C GLY A 60 -1.97 -16.05 3.91
N LYS A 61 -1.27 -14.98 4.32
CA LYS A 61 -1.11 -14.57 5.74
C LYS A 61 -2.34 -13.86 6.31
N GLY A 62 -3.50 -13.99 5.67
CA GLY A 62 -4.78 -13.59 6.25
C GLY A 62 -5.12 -14.53 7.40
N LYS A 63 -4.78 -14.12 8.64
CA LYS A 63 -5.18 -14.82 9.87
C LYS A 63 -6.67 -15.14 9.81
N ARG A 64 -7.03 -16.41 9.57
CA ARG A 64 -8.36 -16.93 9.91
C ARG A 64 -8.46 -16.87 11.44
N LYS A 65 -8.97 -15.77 12.01
CA LYS A 65 -9.45 -15.76 13.39
C LYS A 65 -10.71 -16.63 13.43
N VAL A 66 -10.52 -17.91 13.74
CA VAL A 66 -11.63 -18.82 14.07
C VAL A 66 -12.08 -18.45 15.48
N THR A 67 -13.10 -17.60 15.59
CA THR A 67 -13.75 -17.34 16.87
C THR A 67 -14.70 -18.50 17.14
N ARG A 68 -14.33 -19.41 18.04
CA ARG A 68 -15.25 -20.44 18.55
C ARG A 68 -16.14 -19.80 19.59
N VAL A 69 -17.38 -19.48 19.22
CA VAL A 69 -18.41 -19.08 20.18
C VAL A 69 -18.90 -20.37 20.85
N ILE A 70 -18.56 -20.54 22.13
CA ILE A 70 -19.15 -21.59 22.97
C ILE A 70 -20.41 -20.97 23.58
N PRO A 71 -21.62 -21.47 23.29
CA PRO A 71 -22.79 -21.07 24.04
C PRO A 71 -22.58 -21.53 25.49
N ARG A 72 -22.33 -20.57 26.39
CA ARG A 72 -22.47 -20.79 27.83
C ARG A 72 -23.96 -20.66 28.12
N ASP A 73 -24.59 -21.80 28.32
CA ASP A 73 -25.92 -21.89 28.90
C ASP A 73 -25.74 -22.07 30.41
N MET A 74 -25.93 -20.99 31.17
CA MET A 74 -26.17 -20.94 32.63
C MET A 74 -26.88 -19.64 32.96
#